data_AF-F3CDY2-F1
#
_entry.id   AF-F3CDY2-F1
#
_cell.length_a   1.000
_cell.length_b   1.000
_cell.length_c   1.000
_cell.angle_alpha   90.00
_cell.angle_beta   90.00
_cell.angle_gamma   90.00
#
_symmetry.space_group_name_H-M   'P 1'
#
loop_
_entity.id
_entity.type
_entity.pdbx_description
1 polymer ?
#
loop_
_entity_poly.entity_id
_entity_poly.type
_entity_poly.pdbx_seq_one_letter_code
_entity_poly.pdbx_strand_id
1 'polypeptide(L)'
;KGVVIVALVVQHGVQYLLATVLLGGLIMILFGLLRLGKLVRLVPYPVMLGFVNGLAIVIAMAQLEHFKVGESWLSGTPLYVMLGLVALTMAIVYLLPRLTRIAPPALVAILSVGLAVYLLGLPTRTLGDMAHIAGGLPVFAMPDIPWNLDTLRIIAPYAILMALVGLLETLLTLNLTDEITETRGYPDRECVALGAANVVSGAFGGMG
;
A
#
# COMPACT_ATOMS: atom_id res chain seq x y z
N LYS A 1 2.54 4.93 1.73
CA LYS A 1 3.11 4.83 0.35
C LYS A 1 2.12 5.00 -0.83
N GLY A 2 0.92 4.39 -0.79
CA GLY A 2 0.03 4.29 -1.97
C GLY A 2 -0.46 5.59 -2.61
N VAL A 3 -0.64 6.68 -1.86
CA VAL A 3 -1.19 7.95 -2.40
C VAL A 3 -0.26 8.63 -3.41
N VAL A 4 1.05 8.61 -3.13
CA VAL A 4 2.08 9.18 -4.01
C VAL A 4 2.23 8.35 -5.29
N ILE A 5 2.04 7.04 -5.15
CA ILE A 5 2.17 6.02 -6.20
C ILE A 5 1.02 6.12 -7.23
N VAL A 6 -0.22 6.29 -6.76
CA VAL A 6 -1.40 6.35 -7.65
C VAL A 6 -1.31 7.52 -8.63
N ALA A 7 -0.93 8.71 -8.15
CA ALA A 7 -0.81 9.89 -9.02
C ALA A 7 0.22 9.71 -10.14
N LEU A 8 1.37 9.08 -9.83
CA LEU A 8 2.41 8.81 -10.82
C LEU A 8 1.97 7.77 -11.86
N VAL A 9 1.32 6.69 -11.42
CA VAL A 9 0.85 5.62 -12.30
C VAL A 9 -0.19 6.15 -13.29
N VAL A 10 -1.13 6.97 -12.83
CA VAL A 10 -2.17 7.55 -13.71
C VAL A 10 -1.57 8.46 -14.78
N GLN A 11 -0.50 9.20 -14.46
CA GLN A 11 0.09 10.18 -15.38
C GLN A 11 1.18 9.61 -16.30
N HIS A 12 2.01 8.69 -15.80
CA HIS A 12 3.23 8.24 -16.47
C HIS A 12 3.31 6.71 -16.63
N GLY A 13 2.39 5.96 -16.01
CA GLY A 13 2.32 4.51 -16.11
C GLY A 13 3.15 3.76 -15.07
N VAL A 14 2.97 2.43 -15.08
CA VAL A 14 3.55 1.51 -14.08
C VAL A 14 5.08 1.42 -14.19
N GLN A 15 5.66 1.63 -15.37
CA GLN A 15 7.12 1.58 -15.52
C GLN A 15 7.82 2.73 -14.76
N TYR A 16 7.24 3.93 -14.76
CA TYR A 16 7.74 5.06 -13.98
C TYR A 16 7.60 4.81 -12.47
N LEU A 17 6.56 4.08 -12.05
CA LEU A 17 6.43 3.62 -10.66
C LEU A 17 7.60 2.73 -10.25
N LEU A 18 7.90 1.69 -11.02
CA LEU A 18 8.97 0.75 -10.69
C LEU A 18 10.33 1.46 -10.61
N ALA A 19 10.60 2.39 -11.52
CA ALA A 19 11.80 3.23 -11.46
C ALA A 19 11.85 4.13 -10.21
N THR A 20 10.69 4.65 -9.80
CA THR A 20 10.54 5.44 -8.57
C THR A 20 10.79 4.59 -7.32
N VAL A 21 10.30 3.35 -7.29
CA VAL A 21 10.53 2.38 -6.20
C VAL A 21 12.03 2.05 -6.10
N LEU A 22 12.68 1.78 -7.24
CA LEU A 22 14.13 1.57 -7.31
C LEU A 22 14.91 2.76 -6.76
N LEU A 23 14.62 3.96 -7.26
CA LEU A 23 15.28 5.19 -6.83
C LEU A 23 15.01 5.49 -5.35
N GLY A 24 13.77 5.31 -4.89
CA GLY A 24 13.39 5.46 -3.49
C GLY A 24 14.16 4.50 -2.59
N GLY A 25 14.31 3.23 -3.00
CA GLY A 25 15.14 2.24 -2.32
C GLY A 25 16.61 2.67 -2.21
N LEU A 26 17.19 3.19 -3.28
CA LEU A 26 18.56 3.73 -3.27
C LEU A 26 18.69 4.93 -2.32
N ILE A 27 17.71 5.83 -2.31
CA ILE A 27 17.68 6.98 -1.37
C ILE A 27 17.62 6.48 0.07
N MET A 28 16.81 5.46 0.37
CA MET A 28 16.70 4.86 1.72
C MET A 28 18.01 4.20 2.17
N ILE A 29 18.68 3.47 1.26
CA ILE A 29 20.03 2.91 1.51
C ILE A 29 21.01 4.03 1.83
N LEU A 30 21.05 5.08 1.01
CA LEU A 30 21.93 6.23 1.21
C LEU A 30 21.65 6.90 2.57
N PHE A 31 20.38 7.04 2.94
CA PHE A 31 19.96 7.62 4.21
C PHE A 31 20.49 6.81 5.42
N GLY A 32 20.42 5.48 5.34
CA GLY A 32 20.97 4.58 6.36
C GLY A 32 22.50 4.60 6.41
N LEU A 33 23.19 4.60 5.27
CA LEU A 33 24.65 4.66 5.19
C LEU A 33 25.22 5.96 5.76
N LEU A 34 24.52 7.08 5.52
CA LEU A 34 24.86 8.40 6.07
C LEU A 34 24.48 8.55 7.56
N ARG A 35 23.93 7.50 8.18
CA ARG A 35 23.49 7.48 9.60
C ARG A 35 22.45 8.55 9.93
N LEU A 36 21.56 8.81 8.97
CA LEU A 36 20.51 9.81 9.09
C LEU A 36 19.25 9.27 9.77
N GLY A 37 19.20 8.00 10.20
CA GLY A 37 18.03 7.40 10.83
C GLY A 37 17.58 8.13 12.10
N LYS A 38 18.50 8.84 12.78
CA LYS A 38 18.15 9.70 13.93
C LYS A 38 17.34 10.94 13.54
N LEU A 39 17.47 11.45 12.31
CA LEU A 39 16.77 12.66 11.86
C LEU A 39 15.26 12.49 11.79
N VAL A 40 14.76 11.25 11.67
CA VAL A 40 13.32 10.98 11.68
C VAL A 40 12.68 11.34 13.02
N ARG A 41 13.44 11.38 14.13
CA ARG A 41 12.96 11.91 15.42
C ARG A 41 12.63 13.41 15.39
N LEU A 42 13.07 14.13 14.37
CA LEU A 42 12.77 15.56 14.18
C LEU A 42 11.41 15.78 13.50
N VAL A 43 10.74 14.73 13.03
CA VAL A 43 9.44 14.88 12.39
C VAL A 43 8.37 15.22 13.43
N PRO A 44 7.71 16.38 13.31
CA PRO A 44 6.71 16.79 14.28
C PRO A 44 5.52 15.84 14.33
N TYR A 45 5.04 15.54 15.54
CA TYR A 45 3.82 14.75 15.75
C TYR A 45 2.59 15.23 14.96
N PRO A 46 2.34 16.55 14.80
CA PRO A 46 1.25 17.04 13.96
C PRO A 46 1.33 16.59 12.48
N VAL A 47 2.54 16.45 11.92
CA VAL A 47 2.73 16.01 10.53
C VAL A 47 2.33 14.54 10.38
N MET A 48 2.68 13.72 11.37
CA MET A 48 2.34 12.29 11.37
C MET A 48 0.83 12.09 11.48
N LEU A 49 0.15 12.81 12.37
CA LEU A 49 -1.30 12.78 12.48
C LEU A 49 -2.00 13.25 11.20
N GLY A 50 -1.51 14.35 10.60
CA GLY A 50 -2.02 14.84 9.32
C GLY A 50 -1.88 13.79 8.20
N PHE A 51 -0.74 13.12 8.13
CA PHE A 51 -0.49 12.05 7.16
C PHE A 51 -1.43 10.85 7.34
N VAL A 52 -1.57 10.33 8.57
CA VAL A 52 -2.43 9.17 8.85
C VAL A 52 -3.91 9.49 8.57
N ASN A 53 -4.39 10.67 8.99
CA ASN A 53 -5.76 11.10 8.71
C ASN A 53 -5.99 11.29 7.20
N GLY A 54 -5.04 11.91 6.49
CA GLY A 54 -5.10 12.06 5.04
C GLY A 54 -5.16 10.72 4.33
N LEU A 55 -4.31 9.76 4.72
CA LEU A 55 -4.31 8.41 4.18
C LEU A 55 -5.63 7.68 4.44
N ALA A 56 -6.20 7.81 5.64
CA ALA A 56 -7.50 7.22 5.97
C ALA A 56 -8.63 7.77 5.07
N ILE A 57 -8.66 9.09 4.85
CA ILE A 57 -9.64 9.73 3.97
C ILE A 57 -9.46 9.27 2.52
N VAL A 58 -8.22 9.24 2.01
CA VAL A 58 -7.95 8.79 0.63
C VAL A 58 -8.36 7.33 0.43
N ILE A 59 -8.08 6.45 1.39
CA ILE A 59 -8.54 5.05 1.32
C ILE A 59 -10.07 4.99 1.31
N ALA A 60 -10.73 5.73 2.20
CA ALA A 60 -12.20 5.76 2.26
C ALA A 60 -12.80 6.27 0.93
N MET A 61 -12.24 7.32 0.34
CA MET A 61 -12.65 7.83 -0.97
C MET A 61 -12.42 6.81 -2.08
N ALA A 62 -11.28 6.11 -2.09
CA ALA A 62 -10.99 5.06 -3.06
C ALA A 62 -11.96 3.86 -2.95
N GLN A 63 -12.49 3.57 -1.76
CA GLN A 63 -13.53 2.55 -1.62
C GLN A 63 -14.84 2.95 -2.31
N LEU A 64 -15.20 4.25 -2.33
CA LEU A 64 -16.42 4.71 -2.99
C LEU A 64 -16.37 4.53 -4.51
N GLU A 65 -15.19 4.49 -5.13
CA GLU A 65 -15.04 4.20 -6.56
C GLU A 65 -15.53 2.79 -6.93
N HIS A 66 -15.56 1.84 -5.97
CA HIS A 66 -16.12 0.50 -6.19
C HIS A 66 -17.66 0.51 -6.32
N PHE A 67 -18.30 1.62 -5.90
CA PHE A 67 -19.73 1.86 -6.10
C PHE A 67 -20.03 2.55 -7.44
N LYS A 68 -19.05 2.67 -8.34
CA LYS A 68 -19.22 3.24 -9.67
C LYS A 68 -18.86 2.25 -10.78
N VAL A 69 -19.53 2.40 -11.91
CA VAL A 69 -19.24 1.74 -13.20
C VAL A 69 -18.86 2.84 -14.18
N GLY A 70 -17.55 3.01 -14.41
CA GLY A 70 -17.04 4.22 -15.08
C GLY A 70 -17.37 5.45 -14.25
N GLU A 71 -17.99 6.46 -14.86
CA GLU A 71 -18.44 7.68 -14.18
C GLU A 71 -19.83 7.55 -13.52
N SER A 72 -20.54 6.45 -13.77
CA SER A 72 -21.91 6.27 -13.30
C SER A 72 -21.99 5.54 -11.95
N TRP A 73 -22.81 6.02 -11.02
CA TRP A 73 -23.04 5.34 -9.75
C TRP A 73 -23.90 4.08 -9.93
N LEU A 74 -23.60 3.04 -9.15
CA LEU A 74 -24.43 1.84 -9.08
C LEU A 74 -25.85 2.22 -8.64
N SER A 75 -26.84 1.64 -9.30
CA SER A 75 -28.25 1.85 -9.00
C SER A 75 -29.02 0.53 -9.10
N GLY A 76 -30.20 0.48 -8.48
CA GLY A 76 -31.06 -0.71 -8.49
C GLY A 76 -30.45 -1.92 -7.75
N THR A 77 -30.67 -3.12 -8.28
CA THR A 77 -30.26 -4.38 -7.65
C THR A 77 -28.75 -4.47 -7.36
N PRO A 78 -27.83 -4.12 -8.28
CA PRO A 78 -26.39 -4.16 -8.00
C PRO A 78 -25.95 -3.32 -6.80
N LEU A 79 -26.58 -2.15 -6.58
CA LEU A 79 -26.28 -1.29 -5.43
C LEU A 79 -26.67 -1.98 -4.11
N TYR A 80 -27.87 -2.55 -4.03
CA TYR A 80 -28.33 -3.23 -2.82
C TYR A 80 -27.52 -4.48 -2.52
N VAL A 81 -27.13 -5.24 -3.54
CA VAL A 81 -26.24 -6.40 -3.36
C VAL A 81 -24.88 -5.93 -2.84
N MET A 82 -24.28 -4.90 -3.43
CA MET A 82 -23.00 -4.36 -2.96
C MET A 82 -23.07 -3.87 -1.51
N LEU A 83 -24.09 -3.08 -1.16
CA LEU A 83 -24.30 -2.62 0.21
C LEU A 83 -24.52 -3.78 1.19
N GLY A 84 -25.26 -4.81 0.79
CA GLY A 84 -25.46 -6.02 1.59
C GLY A 84 -24.16 -6.77 1.86
N LEU A 85 -23.31 -6.94 0.85
CA LEU A 85 -22.00 -7.59 1.00
C LEU A 85 -21.04 -6.77 1.85
N VAL A 86 -21.02 -5.44 1.70
CA VAL A 86 -20.22 -4.54 2.55
C VAL A 86 -20.69 -4.61 3.99
N ALA A 87 -22.00 -4.52 4.24
CA ALA A 87 -22.57 -4.64 5.58
C ALA A 87 -22.27 -6.00 6.21
N LEU A 88 -22.37 -7.09 5.44
CA LEU A 88 -22.01 -8.44 5.88
C LEU A 88 -20.51 -8.53 6.22
N THR A 89 -19.64 -7.98 5.37
CA THR A 89 -18.19 -7.93 5.60
C THR A 89 -17.88 -7.19 6.90
N MET A 90 -18.47 -6.00 7.10
CA MET A 90 -18.29 -5.21 8.32
C MET A 90 -18.83 -5.95 9.56
N ALA A 91 -19.97 -6.62 9.44
CA ALA A 91 -20.55 -7.42 10.51
C ALA A 91 -19.61 -8.58 10.91
N ILE A 92 -19.03 -9.30 9.94
CA ILE A 92 -18.08 -10.37 10.25
C ILE A 92 -16.84 -9.80 10.94
N VAL A 93 -16.24 -8.74 10.39
CA VAL A 93 -15.02 -8.14 10.96
C VAL A 93 -15.24 -7.64 12.39
N TYR A 94 -16.43 -7.11 12.69
CA TYR A 94 -16.76 -6.56 14.02
C TYR A 94 -17.26 -7.60 15.03
N LEU A 95 -18.15 -8.51 14.63
CA LEU A 95 -18.77 -9.49 15.53
C LEU A 95 -17.92 -10.74 15.74
N LEU A 96 -17.20 -11.21 14.72
CA LEU A 96 -16.43 -12.45 14.83
C LEU A 96 -15.37 -12.44 15.95
N PRO A 97 -14.54 -11.39 16.16
CA PRO A 97 -13.57 -11.39 17.25
C PRO A 97 -14.21 -11.42 18.64
N ARG A 98 -15.50 -11.11 18.75
CA ARG A 98 -16.29 -11.24 20.00
C ARG A 98 -16.80 -12.65 20.23
N LEU A 99 -16.98 -13.44 19.18
CA LEU A 99 -17.48 -14.82 19.25
C LEU A 99 -16.33 -15.84 19.30
N THR A 100 -15.29 -15.65 18.47
CA THR A 100 -14.16 -16.59 18.36
C THR A 100 -12.85 -15.83 18.15
N ARG A 101 -11.72 -16.45 18.54
CA ARG A 101 -10.37 -15.88 18.34
C ARG A 101 -9.45 -16.78 17.53
N ILE A 102 -9.99 -17.80 16.87
CA ILE A 102 -9.21 -18.84 16.19
C ILE A 102 -8.59 -18.30 14.89
N ALA A 103 -9.29 -17.39 14.20
CA ALA A 103 -8.85 -16.88 12.90
C ALA A 103 -8.93 -15.34 12.82
N PRO A 104 -8.05 -14.69 12.03
CA PRO A 104 -8.14 -13.26 11.75
C PRO A 104 -9.49 -12.89 11.11
N PRO A 105 -10.24 -11.88 11.63
CA PRO A 105 -11.57 -11.55 11.12
C PRO A 105 -11.61 -11.18 9.64
N ALA A 106 -10.59 -10.46 9.16
CA ALA A 106 -10.47 -10.08 7.76
C ALA A 106 -10.38 -11.32 6.82
N LEU A 107 -9.64 -12.35 7.22
CA LEU A 107 -9.51 -13.58 6.43
C LEU A 107 -10.84 -14.33 6.35
N VAL A 108 -11.56 -14.43 7.47
CA VAL A 108 -12.88 -15.07 7.50
C VAL A 108 -13.88 -14.30 6.64
N ALA A 109 -13.86 -12.96 6.70
CA ALA A 109 -14.73 -12.13 5.87
C ALA A 109 -14.47 -12.33 4.37
N ILE A 110 -13.20 -12.29 3.93
CA ILE A 110 -12.83 -12.52 2.53
C ILE A 110 -13.31 -13.89 2.03
N LEU A 111 -13.04 -14.96 2.79
CA LEU A 111 -13.40 -16.32 2.38
C LEU A 111 -14.91 -16.54 2.37
N SER A 112 -15.61 -16.12 3.42
CA SER A 112 -17.05 -16.35 3.55
C SER A 112 -17.86 -15.53 2.55
N VAL A 113 -17.55 -14.24 2.38
CA VAL A 113 -18.23 -13.36 1.43
C VAL A 113 -17.88 -13.76 0.00
N GLY A 114 -16.61 -14.07 -0.29
CA GLY A 114 -16.19 -14.56 -1.59
C GLY A 114 -16.89 -15.87 -1.98
N LEU A 115 -16.96 -16.83 -1.05
CA LEU A 115 -17.68 -18.09 -1.27
C LEU A 115 -19.19 -17.86 -1.45
N ALA A 116 -19.80 -16.95 -0.68
CA ALA A 116 -21.22 -16.61 -0.83
C ALA A 116 -21.51 -16.01 -2.21
N VAL A 117 -20.67 -15.08 -2.69
CA VAL A 117 -20.79 -14.50 -4.04
C VAL A 117 -20.68 -15.59 -5.12
N TYR A 118 -19.71 -16.49 -4.98
CA TYR A 118 -19.48 -17.57 -5.93
C TYR A 118 -20.64 -18.58 -5.97
N LEU A 119 -21.10 -19.06 -4.81
CA LEU A 119 -22.15 -20.08 -4.73
C LEU A 119 -23.53 -19.55 -5.11
N LEU A 120 -23.82 -18.29 -4.78
CA LEU A 120 -25.12 -17.66 -5.06
C LEU A 120 -25.15 -16.96 -6.43
N GLY A 121 -24.03 -16.90 -7.15
CA GLY A 121 -23.94 -16.25 -8.47
C GLY A 121 -24.35 -14.77 -8.42
N LEU A 122 -23.97 -14.05 -7.36
CA LEU A 122 -24.43 -12.67 -7.17
C LEU A 122 -23.85 -11.74 -8.24
N PRO A 123 -24.65 -10.81 -8.80
CA PRO A 123 -24.20 -9.88 -9.84
C PRO A 123 -23.35 -8.77 -9.21
N THR A 124 -22.08 -9.06 -8.95
CA THR A 124 -21.10 -8.11 -8.41
C THR A 124 -19.79 -8.17 -9.17
N ARG A 125 -18.99 -7.10 -9.04
CA ARG A 125 -17.64 -7.08 -9.59
C ARG A 125 -16.70 -7.85 -8.68
N THR A 126 -15.91 -8.72 -9.29
CA THR A 126 -14.90 -9.53 -8.61
C THR A 126 -13.50 -8.98 -8.86
N LEU A 127 -12.53 -9.41 -8.07
CA LEU A 127 -11.12 -9.04 -8.30
C LEU A 127 -10.63 -9.44 -9.69
N GLY A 128 -11.14 -10.55 -10.25
CA GLY A 128 -10.77 -11.02 -11.59
C GLY A 128 -11.21 -10.07 -12.70
N ASP A 129 -12.25 -9.27 -12.48
CA ASP A 129 -12.70 -8.25 -13.44
C ASP A 129 -11.83 -6.99 -13.40
N MET A 130 -11.15 -6.76 -12.27
CA MET A 130 -10.38 -5.54 -12.01
C MET A 130 -8.87 -5.72 -12.22
N ALA A 131 -8.37 -6.94 -12.05
CA ALA A 131 -6.95 -7.23 -12.14
C ALA A 131 -6.70 -8.61 -12.74
N HIS A 132 -5.74 -8.66 -13.68
CA HIS A 132 -5.17 -9.92 -14.11
C HIS A 132 -4.24 -10.46 -13.02
N ILE A 133 -4.70 -11.50 -12.31
CA ILE A 133 -3.89 -12.23 -11.33
C ILE A 133 -3.01 -13.20 -12.12
N ALA A 134 -1.78 -12.79 -12.46
CA ALA A 134 -0.80 -13.68 -13.04
C ALA A 134 -0.16 -14.54 -11.92
N GLY A 135 -0.32 -15.86 -12.01
CA GLY A 135 0.42 -16.81 -11.19
C GLY A 135 1.79 -17.07 -11.82
N GLY A 136 2.87 -16.67 -11.16
CA GLY A 136 4.22 -16.91 -11.64
C GLY A 136 5.27 -16.45 -10.63
N LEU A 137 6.50 -16.94 -10.77
CA LEU A 137 7.62 -16.38 -10.04
C LEU A 137 7.91 -14.97 -10.60
N PRO A 138 8.23 -14.00 -9.74
CA PRO A 138 8.60 -12.67 -10.20
C PRO A 138 9.87 -12.80 -11.05
N VAL A 139 9.81 -12.27 -12.26
CA VAL A 139 10.95 -12.20 -13.16
C VAL A 139 11.64 -10.86 -12.99
N PHE A 140 12.97 -10.86 -13.10
CA PHE A 140 13.71 -9.62 -13.13
C PHE A 140 13.25 -8.79 -14.34
N ALA A 141 12.69 -7.61 -14.07
CA ALA A 141 12.17 -6.71 -15.06
C ALA A 141 12.68 -5.30 -14.73
N MET A 142 13.75 -4.89 -15.40
CA MET A 142 14.20 -3.50 -15.30
C MET A 142 13.14 -2.61 -15.95
N PRO A 143 12.80 -1.44 -15.36
CA PRO A 143 11.80 -0.57 -15.94
C PRO A 143 12.15 -0.14 -17.36
N ASP A 144 11.24 -0.38 -18.29
CA ASP A 144 11.39 -0.01 -19.71
C ASP A 144 10.98 1.45 -19.91
N ILE A 145 11.90 2.35 -19.56
CA ILE A 145 11.75 3.81 -19.65
C ILE A 145 13.04 4.44 -20.17
N PRO A 146 12.96 5.65 -20.75
CA PRO A 146 14.15 6.42 -21.10
C PRO A 146 14.92 6.80 -19.83
N TRP A 147 16.11 6.24 -19.63
CA TRP A 147 17.02 6.59 -18.54
C TRP A 147 17.77 7.89 -18.84
N ASN A 148 17.06 9.01 -18.80
CA ASN A 148 17.59 10.35 -19.05
C ASN A 148 17.28 11.32 -17.90
N LEU A 149 17.79 12.54 -18.01
CA LEU A 149 17.63 13.57 -16.97
C LEU A 149 16.17 14.01 -16.78
N ASP A 150 15.35 13.92 -17.83
CA ASP A 150 13.94 14.31 -17.78
C ASP A 150 13.13 13.29 -16.98
N THR A 151 13.34 12.00 -17.23
CA THR A 151 12.75 10.94 -16.42
C THR A 151 13.19 11.05 -14.97
N LEU A 152 14.47 11.33 -14.70
CA LEU A 152 14.96 11.56 -13.34
C LEU A 152 14.24 12.74 -12.67
N ARG A 153 14.02 13.85 -13.38
CA ARG A 153 13.27 15.00 -12.86
C ARG A 153 11.81 14.66 -12.54
N ILE A 154 11.21 13.76 -13.33
CA ILE A 154 9.85 13.27 -13.08
C ILE A 154 9.83 12.40 -11.83
N ILE A 155 10.68 11.38 -11.72
CA ILE A 155 10.59 10.37 -10.64
C ILE A 155 11.22 10.83 -9.32
N ALA A 156 12.22 11.71 -9.33
CA ALA A 156 12.94 12.13 -8.14
C ALA A 156 12.04 12.68 -7.01
N PRO A 157 11.09 13.62 -7.25
CA PRO A 157 10.22 14.11 -6.18
C PRO A 157 9.35 13.00 -5.58
N TYR A 158 8.81 12.10 -6.40
CA TYR A 158 8.02 10.96 -5.92
C TYR A 158 8.88 9.96 -5.16
N ALA A 159 10.12 9.70 -5.60
CA ALA A 159 11.05 8.79 -4.95
C ALA A 159 11.50 9.31 -3.58
N ILE A 160 11.74 10.63 -3.46
CA ILE A 160 12.06 11.28 -2.18
C ILE A 160 10.88 11.19 -1.22
N LEU A 161 9.66 11.51 -1.66
CA LEU A 161 8.46 11.41 -0.84
C LEU A 161 8.21 9.97 -0.40
N MET A 162 8.34 9.01 -1.33
CA MET A 162 8.20 7.59 -1.05
C MET A 162 9.23 7.10 -0.03
N ALA A 163 10.50 7.48 -0.19
CA ALA A 163 11.56 7.15 0.75
C ALA A 163 11.28 7.75 2.13
N LEU A 164 10.89 9.03 2.20
CA LEU A 164 10.59 9.70 3.47
C LEU A 164 9.42 9.02 4.20
N VAL A 165 8.32 8.73 3.50
CA VAL A 165 7.15 8.04 4.06
C VAL A 165 7.51 6.62 4.50
N GLY A 166 8.25 5.87 3.68
CA GLY A 166 8.70 4.52 4.02
C GLY A 166 9.58 4.50 5.27
N LEU A 167 10.57 5.40 5.34
CA LEU A 167 11.44 5.54 6.51
C LEU A 167 10.65 5.96 7.76
N LEU A 168 9.66 6.83 7.64
CA LEU A 168 8.80 7.24 8.75
C LEU A 168 7.98 6.06 9.29
N GLU A 169 7.26 5.36 8.41
CA GLU A 169 6.43 4.21 8.79
C GLU A 169 7.28 3.14 9.48
N THR A 170 8.44 2.79 8.91
CA THR A 170 9.33 1.77 9.46
C THR A 170 9.96 2.18 10.79
N LEU A 171 10.43 3.42 10.93
CA LEU A 171 11.07 3.86 12.18
C LEU A 171 10.06 4.11 13.31
N LEU A 172 8.82 4.51 13.00
CA LEU A 172 7.75 4.55 13.99
C LEU A 172 7.39 3.15 14.48
N THR A 173 7.31 2.20 13.57
CA THR A 173 7.10 0.79 13.91
C THR A 173 8.25 0.26 14.77
N LEU A 174 9.50 0.61 14.44
CA LEU A 174 10.67 0.25 15.22
C LEU A 174 10.63 0.86 16.62
N ASN A 175 10.32 2.15 16.77
CA ASN A 175 10.25 2.80 18.08
C ASN A 175 9.12 2.20 18.94
N LEU A 176 7.95 1.92 18.36
CA LEU A 176 6.85 1.27 19.07
C LEU A 176 7.23 -0.16 19.49
N THR A 177 7.94 -0.88 18.64
CA THR A 177 8.44 -2.23 18.95
C THR A 177 9.49 -2.17 20.06
N ASP A 178 10.43 -1.24 20.00
CA ASP A 178 11.44 -0.98 21.03
C ASP A 178 10.77 -0.67 22.38
N GLU A 179 9.70 0.14 22.39
CA GLU A 179 8.93 0.49 23.59
C GLU A 179 8.19 -0.72 24.18
N ILE A 180 7.54 -1.53 23.37
CA ILE A 180 6.81 -2.73 23.82
C ILE A 180 7.77 -3.84 24.30
N THR A 181 8.92 -3.98 23.64
CA THR A 181 9.90 -5.05 23.92
C THR A 181 10.97 -4.66 24.93
N GLU A 182 11.02 -3.38 25.32
CA GLU A 182 12.09 -2.79 26.14
C GLU A 182 13.49 -3.01 25.55
N THR A 183 13.60 -3.09 24.22
CA THR A 183 14.86 -3.27 23.50
C THR A 183 15.25 -2.03 22.70
N ARG A 184 16.49 -2.00 22.17
CA ARG A 184 16.98 -0.89 21.36
C ARG A 184 17.28 -1.36 19.93
N GLY A 185 16.48 -0.89 19.00
CA GLY A 185 16.65 -1.12 17.57
C GLY A 185 17.83 -0.34 16.98
N TYR A 186 18.12 -0.66 15.72
CA TYR A 186 19.17 -0.01 14.93
C TYR A 186 18.55 0.72 13.73
N PRO A 187 18.08 1.97 13.89
CA PRO A 187 17.41 2.73 12.83
C PRO A 187 18.16 2.75 11.50
N ASP A 188 19.47 2.98 11.52
CA ASP A 188 20.28 3.09 10.31
C ASP A 188 20.35 1.76 9.54
N ARG A 189 20.39 0.62 10.25
CA ARG A 189 20.36 -0.72 9.62
C ARG A 189 18.99 -1.00 9.02
N GLU A 190 17.93 -0.59 9.71
CA GLU A 190 16.56 -0.73 9.24
C GLU A 190 16.31 0.07 7.96
N CYS A 191 16.87 1.29 7.86
CA CYS A 191 16.84 2.10 6.63
C CYS A 191 17.51 1.38 5.45
N VAL A 192 18.68 0.77 5.67
CA VAL A 192 19.39 0.03 4.62
C VAL A 192 18.62 -1.23 4.23
N ALA A 193 18.09 -1.98 5.20
CA ALA A 193 17.31 -3.18 4.95
C ALA A 193 16.02 -2.88 4.15
N LEU A 194 15.28 -1.85 4.57
CA LEU A 194 14.09 -1.36 3.87
C LEU A 194 14.44 -0.89 2.46
N GLY A 195 15.52 -0.12 2.31
CA GLY A 195 15.96 0.37 1.01
C GLY A 195 16.34 -0.78 0.06
N ALA A 196 17.11 -1.75 0.55
CA ALA A 196 17.46 -2.95 -0.21
C ALA A 196 16.22 -3.77 -0.61
N ALA A 197 15.27 -3.94 0.31
CA ALA A 197 14.00 -4.62 0.03
C ALA A 197 13.21 -3.90 -1.08
N ASN A 198 13.14 -2.57 -1.05
CA ASN A 198 12.46 -1.80 -2.11
C ASN A 198 13.22 -1.88 -3.46
N VAL A 199 14.55 -1.86 -3.46
CA VAL A 199 15.34 -2.02 -4.71
C VAL A 199 15.06 -3.40 -5.33
N VAL A 200 15.13 -4.47 -4.53
CA VAL A 200 14.83 -5.82 -5.02
C VAL A 200 13.37 -5.91 -5.44
N SER A 201 12.42 -5.43 -4.63
CA SER A 201 10.99 -5.40 -4.98
C SER A 201 10.76 -4.71 -6.33
N GLY A 202 11.27 -3.50 -6.53
CA GLY A 202 11.13 -2.75 -7.78
C GLY A 202 11.76 -3.43 -8.99
N ALA A 203 12.93 -4.08 -8.81
CA ALA A 203 13.60 -4.84 -9.87
C ALA A 203 12.83 -6.09 -10.33
N PHE A 204 11.89 -6.55 -9.51
CA PHE A 204 11.06 -7.73 -9.73
C PHE A 204 9.58 -7.38 -9.94
N GLY A 205 9.27 -6.11 -10.29
CA GLY A 205 7.92 -5.64 -10.59
C GLY A 205 7.05 -5.34 -9.37
N GLY A 206 7.63 -5.34 -8.18
CA GLY A 206 6.96 -5.02 -6.91
C GLY A 206 6.81 -3.50 -6.70
N MET A 207 5.82 -3.14 -5.89
CA MET A 207 5.47 -1.73 -5.61
C MET A 207 6.17 -1.14 -4.38
N GLY A 208 7.20 -1.83 -3.85
CA GLY A 208 7.98 -1.40 -2.68
C GLY A 208 7.50 -1.97 -1.35
#